data_AF-B4WIC9-F1
#
_entry.id   AF-B4WIC9-F1
#
_cell.length_a   1.000
_cell.length_b   1.000
_cell.length_c   1.000
_cell.angle_alpha   90.00
_cell.angle_beta   90.00
_cell.angle_gamma   90.00
#
_symmetry.space_group_name_H-M   'P 1'
#
loop_
_entity.id
_entity.type
_entity.pdbx_description
1 polymer ?
#
loop_
_entity_poly.entity_id
_entity_poly.type
_entity_poly.pdbx_seq_one_letter_code
_entity_poly.pdbx_strand_id
1 'polypeptide(L)'
;MYSKPGCHLCEGLQEKLETLPVHLEIRDITQNQDWFQKYQYEIPVLCYTETSGSASIERSLPRVSPRASATQVAKTIQTHAGPFEA
;
A
#
# COMPACT_ATOMS: atom_id res chain seq x y z
N MET A 1 -3.76 -1.45 0.48
CA MET A 1 -2.72 -1.73 1.49
C MET A 1 -3.15 -2.93 2.31
N TYR A 2 -2.27 -3.90 2.50
CA TYR A 2 -2.49 -5.01 3.42
C TYR A 2 -2.00 -4.63 4.82
N SER A 3 -2.86 -4.80 5.82
CA SER A 3 -2.63 -4.44 7.22
C SER A 3 -3.19 -5.50 8.17
N LYS A 4 -2.98 -5.33 9.48
CA LYS A 4 -3.66 -6.12 10.52
C LYS A 4 -4.05 -5.21 11.70
N PRO A 5 -5.06 -5.58 12.50
CA PRO A 5 -5.40 -4.88 13.73
C PRO A 5 -4.22 -4.82 14.70
N GLY A 6 -4.01 -3.68 15.36
CA GLY A 6 -2.92 -3.47 16.32
C GLY A 6 -1.53 -3.28 15.70
N CYS A 7 -1.45 -2.92 14.41
CA CYS A 7 -0.19 -2.66 13.71
C CYS A 7 0.13 -1.15 13.66
N HIS A 8 0.95 -0.66 14.59
CA HIS A 8 1.37 0.75 14.61
C HIS A 8 2.11 1.22 13.35
N LEU A 9 2.87 0.32 12.72
CA LEU A 9 3.53 0.61 11.45
C LEU A 9 2.53 0.84 10.31
N CYS A 10 1.41 0.13 10.36
CA CYS A 10 0.34 0.24 9.38
C CYS A 10 -0.44 1.55 9.57
N GLU A 11 -0.78 1.88 10.82
CA GLU A 11 -1.46 3.14 11.17
C GLU A 11 -0.65 4.36 10.67
N GLY A 12 0.64 4.43 11.02
CA GLY A 12 1.47 5.56 10.60
C GLY A 12 1.74 5.65 9.09
N LEU A 13 1.59 4.55 8.34
CA LEU A 13 1.65 4.58 6.87
C LEU A 13 0.30 5.02 6.28
N GLN A 14 -0.81 4.53 6.84
CA GLN A 14 -2.16 4.90 6.43
C GLN A 14 -2.38 6.41 6.58
N GLU A 15 -2.05 6.99 7.73
CA GLU A 15 -2.19 8.43 7.98
C GLU A 15 -1.48 9.27 6.90
N LYS A 16 -0.29 8.84 6.46
CA LYS A 16 0.46 9.50 5.39
C LYS A 16 -0.22 9.37 4.04
N LEU A 17 -0.75 8.19 3.72
CA LEU A 17 -1.45 7.93 2.47
C LEU A 17 -2.76 8.71 2.36
N GLU A 18 -3.47 8.91 3.48
CA GLU A 18 -4.69 9.72 3.53
C GLU A 18 -4.44 11.20 3.20
N THR A 19 -3.20 11.70 3.36
CA THR A 19 -2.83 13.05 2.91
C THR A 19 -2.57 13.17 1.41
N LEU A 20 -2.52 12.04 0.69
CA LEU A 20 -2.22 12.01 -0.74
C LEU A 20 -3.53 11.88 -1.54
N PRO A 21 -3.59 12.42 -2.77
CA PRO A 21 -4.75 12.29 -3.64
C PRO A 21 -4.79 10.88 -4.27
N VAL A 22 -4.96 9.85 -3.45
CA VAL A 22 -5.02 8.45 -3.87
C VAL A 22 -6.24 7.77 -3.28
N HIS A 23 -6.80 6.81 -4.00
CA HIS A 23 -7.83 5.93 -3.44
C HIS A 23 -7.15 4.81 -2.64
N LEU A 24 -7.25 4.88 -1.31
CA LEU A 24 -6.65 3.90 -0.41
C LEU A 24 -7.68 2.86 0.03
N GLU A 25 -7.49 1.62 -0.42
CA GLU A 25 -8.21 0.47 0.12
C GLU A 25 -7.37 -0.24 1.18
N ILE A 26 -7.95 -0.54 2.36
CA ILE A 26 -7.30 -1.28 3.43
C ILE A 26 -7.84 -2.71 3.47
N ARG A 27 -6.95 -3.70 3.42
CA ARG A 27 -7.28 -5.12 3.49
C ARG A 27 -6.65 -5.75 4.71
N ASP A 28 -7.47 -6.24 5.63
CA ASP A 28 -7.01 -6.96 6.80
C ASP A 28 -6.57 -8.37 6.42
N ILE A 29 -5.27 -8.65 6.57
CA ILE A 29 -4.70 -9.95 6.25
C ILE A 29 -5.23 -11.07 7.16
N THR A 30 -5.79 -10.75 8.34
CA THR A 30 -6.33 -11.76 9.26
C THR A 30 -7.68 -12.32 8.81
N GLN A 31 -8.37 -11.63 7.90
CA GLN A 31 -9.65 -12.05 7.34
C GLN A 31 -9.51 -13.08 6.22
N ASN A 32 -8.30 -13.27 5.67
CA ASN A 32 -8.05 -14.17 4.57
C ASN A 32 -6.74 -14.94 4.79
N GLN A 33 -6.83 -16.27 4.79
CA GLN A 33 -5.68 -17.13 5.10
C GLN A 33 -4.54 -16.99 4.09
N ASP A 34 -4.83 -16.81 2.79
CA ASP A 34 -3.82 -16.61 1.76
C ASP A 34 -3.06 -15.29 1.98
N TRP A 35 -3.77 -14.21 2.34
CA TRP A 35 -3.14 -12.94 2.67
C TRP A 35 -2.31 -13.05 3.94
N PHE A 36 -2.82 -13.72 4.97
CA PHE A 36 -2.09 -13.94 6.21
C PHE A 36 -0.78 -14.68 5.95
N GLN A 37 -0.83 -15.82 5.27
CA GLN A 37 0.35 -16.62 4.98
C GLN A 37 1.39 -15.83 4.18
N LYS A 38 0.93 -15.04 3.20
CA LYS A 38 1.80 -14.24 2.34
C LYS A 38 2.41 -13.03 3.03
N TYR A 39 1.65 -12.31 3.87
CA TYR A 39 2.03 -10.97 4.32
C TYR A 39 2.25 -10.82 5.83
N GLN A 40 1.96 -11.83 6.67
CA GLN A 40 2.05 -11.73 8.15
C GLN A 40 3.35 -11.13 8.72
N TYR A 41 4.48 -11.31 8.02
CA TYR A 41 5.81 -10.82 8.43
C TYR A 41 6.28 -9.60 7.64
N GLU A 42 5.52 -9.15 6.64
CA GLU A 42 5.91 -8.09 5.72
C GLU A 42 5.02 -6.86 5.78
N ILE A 43 3.85 -6.96 6.45
CA ILE A 43 2.97 -5.81 6.62
C ILE A 43 3.67 -4.63 7.33
N PRO A 44 3.36 -3.38 6.92
CA PRO A 44 2.39 -3.01 5.89
C PRO A 44 2.90 -3.23 4.45
N VAL A 45 2.06 -3.80 3.59
CA VAL A 45 2.36 -4.00 2.16
C VAL A 45 1.46 -3.11 1.31
N LEU A 46 2.08 -2.26 0.49
CA LEU A 46 1.35 -1.45 -0.48
C LEU A 46 1.28 -2.15 -1.83
N CYS A 47 0.10 -2.14 -2.43
CA CYS A 47 -0.13 -2.59 -3.79
C CYS A 47 -0.87 -1.51 -4.56
N TYR A 48 -0.63 -1.45 -5.86
CA TYR A 48 -1.38 -0.65 -6.81
C TYR A 48 -1.97 -1.54 -7.90
N THR A 49 -3.04 -1.05 -8.53
CA THR A 49 -3.65 -1.73 -9.67
C THR A 49 -3.18 -1.06 -10.95
N GLU A 50 -2.53 -1.83 -11.80
CA GLU A 50 -2.13 -1.41 -13.13
C GLU A 50 -3.15 -1.92 -14.14
N THR A 51 -3.79 -1.01 -14.87
CA THR A 51 -4.71 -1.38 -15.95
C THR A 51 -3.92 -1.49 -17.24
N SER A 52 -3.84 -2.69 -17.80
CA SER A 52 -3.20 -2.95 -19.09
C SER A 52 -4.23 -3.52 -20.05
N GLY A 53 -4.73 -2.68 -20.95
CA GLY A 53 -5.85 -3.03 -21.83
C GLY A 53 -7.13 -3.33 -21.04
N SER A 54 -7.68 -4.53 -21.22
CA SER A 54 -8.91 -4.97 -20.53
C SER A 54 -8.67 -5.70 -19.20
N ALA A 55 -7.42 -5.87 -18.78
CA ALA A 55 -7.06 -6.59 -17.56
C ALA A 55 -6.47 -5.66 -16.51
N SER A 56 -6.89 -5.84 -15.26
CA SER A 56 -6.35 -5.15 -14.09
C SER A 56 -5.39 -6.10 -13.36
N ILE A 57 -4.13 -5.69 -13.23
CA ILE A 57 -3.09 -6.48 -12.57
C ILE A 57 -2.69 -5.77 -11.27
N GLU A 58 -2.75 -6.47 -10.15
CA GLU A 58 -2.25 -5.96 -8.89
C GLU A 58 -0.73 -6.16 -8.78
N ARG A 59 -0.01 -5.09 -8.44
CA ARG A 59 1.44 -5.07 -8.27
C ARG A 59 1.80 -4.56 -6.88
N SER A 60 2.72 -5.22 -6.20
CA SER A 60 3.24 -4.74 -4.91
C SER A 60 4.32 -3.67 -5.10
N LEU A 61 4.25 -2.62 -4.30
CA LEU A 61 5.31 -1.61 -4.17
C LEU A 61 6.45 -2.13 -3.28
N PRO A 62 7.67 -1.62 -3.46
CA PRO A 62 8.76 -1.90 -2.54
C PRO A 62 8.41 -1.40 -1.12
N ARG A 63 8.99 -2.04 -0.11
CA ARG A 63 8.76 -1.63 1.28
C ARG A 63 9.17 -0.18 1.49
N VAL A 64 8.24 0.61 2.01
CA VAL A 64 8.49 1.99 2.41
C VAL A 64 9.02 1.99 3.83
N SER A 65 10.06 2.79 4.08
CA SER A 65 10.61 2.94 5.43
C SER A 65 9.54 3.51 6.38
N PRO A 66 9.38 2.98 7.60
CA PRO A 66 8.46 3.55 8.60
C PRO A 66 8.74 5.03 8.90
N ARG A 67 10.01 5.44 8.76
CA ARG A 67 10.46 6.82 8.98
C ARG A 67 10.31 7.71 7.75
N ALA A 68 9.83 7.19 6.61
CA ALA A 68 9.62 7.98 5.41
C ALA A 68 8.51 9.02 5.65
N SER A 69 8.72 10.24 5.17
CA SER A 69 7.69 11.29 5.17
C SER A 69 6.62 11.01 4.12
N ALA A 70 5.46 11.68 4.21
CA ALA A 70 4.40 11.57 3.21
C ALA A 70 4.91 11.89 1.78
N THR A 71 5.80 12.87 1.64
CA THR A 71 6.43 13.21 0.35
C THR A 71 7.30 12.07 -0.19
N GLN A 72 8.02 11.36 0.68
CA GLN A 72 8.83 10.20 0.25
C GLN A 72 7.95 9.03 -0.15
N VAL A 73 6.88 8.75 0.60
CA VAL A 73 5.86 7.75 0.26
C VAL A 73 5.26 8.06 -1.11
N ALA A 74 4.83 9.31 -1.32
CA ALA A 74 4.29 9.80 -2.57
C ALA A 74 5.25 9.60 -3.74
N LYS A 75 6.54 9.92 -3.55
CA LYS A 75 7.57 9.74 -4.57
C LYS A 75 7.77 8.27 -4.93
N THR A 76 7.78 7.37 -3.95
CA THR A 76 7.85 5.93 -4.20
C THR A 76 6.66 5.46 -5.01
N ILE A 77 5.44 5.85 -4.65
CA ILE A 77 4.25 5.46 -5.41
C ILE A 77 4.35 5.98 -6.84
N GLN A 78 4.68 7.26 -7.04
CA GLN A 78 4.77 7.86 -8.37
C GLN A 78 5.85 7.23 -9.26
N THR A 79 6.94 6.75 -8.66
CA THR A 79 8.03 6.08 -9.39
C THR A 79 7.59 4.74 -9.98
N HIS A 80 6.62 4.06 -9.35
CA HIS A 80 6.21 2.71 -9.73
C HIS A 80 4.82 2.65 -10.36
N ALA A 81 3.87 3.42 -9.87
CA ALA A 81 2.48 3.43 -10.30
C ALA A 81 2.14 4.58 -11.27
N GLY A 82 3.07 5.52 -11.48
CA GLY A 82 2.82 6.73 -12.27
C GLY A 82 2.30 7.92 -11.45
N PRO A 83 2.15 9.10 -12.08
CA PRO A 83 1.70 10.31 -11.40
C PRO A 83 0.29 10.12 -10.80
N PHE A 84 0.01 10.81 -9.70
CA PHE A 84 -1.36 10.91 -9.20
C PHE A 84 -2.16 11.76 -10.20
N GLU A 85 -3.09 11.15 -10.91
CA GLU A 85 -4.00 11.90 -11.77
C GLU A 85 -4.84 12.84 -10.89
N ALA A 86 -4.87 14.12 -11.27
CA ALA A 86 -5.60 15.19 -10.59
C ALA A 86 -6.96 15.42 -11.25
#